data_AF-A0AAQ4E932-F1
#
_entry.id   AF-A0AAQ4E932-F1
#
_cell.length_a   1.000
_cell.length_b   1.000
_cell.length_c   1.000
_cell.angle_alpha   90.00
_cell.angle_beta   90.00
_cell.angle_gamma   90.00
#
_symmetry.space_group_name_H-M   'P 1'
#
loop_
_entity.id
_entity.type
_entity.pdbx_description
1 polymer ?
#
loop_
_entity_poly.entity_id
_entity_poly.type
_entity_poly.pdbx_seq_one_letter_code
_entity_poly.pdbx_strand_id
1 'polypeptide(L)'
;MPNCDELSKRIDELQSKPEVDIDRLVDKIFDKLVLKFESSGRDILKVKSQIDSFESSVVSLTQHVEELRNENSLLAADNQVLKSRKSELASKIGGLEQYSRMNNVEVKGVPCTQGEDCVTIIQMVTPVDLDVAHRVPTKNENQNILARFFSRTKKADFMSKVRKACLTLFKIDIGASEDSPFFFVNDHLTAENKALFSKVLSLKKQKKRKFLWTDNCMIKARKTTDSTVCPITNESNLSQIV
;
A
#
# COMPACT_ATOMS: atom_id res chain seq x y z
N MET A 1 -39.27 -24.06 -100.88
CA MET A 1 -40.55 -24.09 -100.15
C MET A 1 -40.64 -25.45 -99.47
N PRO A 2 -40.99 -25.55 -98.18
CA PRO A 2 -41.11 -26.87 -97.54
C PRO A 2 -42.15 -27.72 -98.28
N ASN A 3 -41.86 -29.01 -98.50
CA ASN A 3 -42.78 -29.98 -99.13
C ASN A 3 -43.94 -30.30 -98.17
N CYS A 4 -45.16 -30.52 -98.69
CA CYS A 4 -46.37 -30.82 -97.89
C CYS A 4 -46.18 -32.01 -96.92
N ASP A 5 -45.40 -33.01 -97.30
CA ASP A 5 -45.09 -34.17 -96.44
C ASP A 5 -44.23 -33.78 -95.23
N GLU A 6 -43.33 -32.81 -95.40
CA GLU A 6 -42.46 -32.31 -94.33
C GLU A 6 -43.22 -31.40 -93.36
N LEU A 7 -44.22 -30.67 -93.87
CA LEU A 7 -45.18 -29.94 -93.05
C LEU A 7 -46.11 -30.88 -92.27
N SER A 8 -46.61 -31.97 -92.89
CA SER A 8 -47.43 -32.97 -92.18
C SER A 8 -46.65 -33.67 -91.07
N LYS A 9 -45.41 -34.09 -91.34
CA LYS A 9 -44.54 -34.67 -90.30
C LYS A 9 -44.30 -33.73 -89.12
N ARG A 10 -44.11 -32.43 -89.37
CA ARG A 10 -43.97 -31.42 -88.32
C ARG A 10 -45.25 -31.20 -87.52
N ILE A 11 -46.41 -31.30 -88.16
CA ILE A 11 -47.71 -31.21 -87.49
C ILE A 11 -47.93 -32.44 -86.61
N ASP A 12 -47.64 -33.64 -87.11
CA ASP A 12 -47.72 -34.88 -86.33
C ASP A 12 -46.71 -34.89 -85.17
N GLU A 13 -45.49 -34.36 -85.35
CA GLU A 13 -44.50 -34.15 -84.29
C GLU A 13 -44.95 -33.13 -83.24
N LEU A 14 -45.74 -32.12 -83.61
CA LEU A 14 -46.28 -31.13 -82.69
C LEU A 14 -47.54 -31.64 -81.96
N GLN A 15 -48.36 -32.45 -82.62
CA GLN A 15 -49.57 -33.06 -82.04
C GLN A 15 -49.27 -34.30 -81.19
N SER A 16 -48.14 -34.97 -81.41
CA SER A 16 -47.66 -36.09 -80.58
C SER A 16 -46.90 -35.64 -79.33
N LYS A 17 -46.58 -34.35 -79.19
CA LYS A 17 -46.06 -33.82 -77.93
C LYS A 17 -47.18 -33.87 -76.88
N PRO A 18 -46.93 -34.45 -75.69
CA PRO A 18 -47.93 -34.52 -74.64
C PRO A 18 -48.40 -33.09 -74.31
N GLU A 19 -49.71 -32.89 -74.32
CA GLU A 19 -50.33 -31.64 -73.88
C GLU A 19 -49.87 -31.40 -72.43
N VAL A 20 -49.18 -30.28 -72.21
CA VAL A 20 -48.67 -29.94 -70.88
C VAL A 20 -49.88 -29.65 -70.01
N ASP A 21 -50.15 -30.52 -69.05
CA ASP A 21 -51.17 -30.34 -68.03
C ASP A 21 -50.74 -29.21 -67.10
N ILE A 22 -51.14 -27.99 -67.48
CA ILE A 22 -50.79 -26.74 -66.78
C ILE A 22 -51.33 -26.80 -65.35
N ASP A 23 -52.54 -27.34 -65.14
CA ASP A 23 -53.17 -27.45 -63.82
C ASP A 23 -52.33 -28.34 -62.91
N ARG A 24 -51.89 -29.51 -63.40
CA ARG A 24 -51.01 -30.41 -62.62
C ARG A 24 -49.62 -29.81 -62.34
N LEU A 25 -49.12 -28.93 -63.21
CA LEU A 25 -47.87 -28.21 -62.96
C LEU A 25 -48.06 -27.13 -61.89
N VAL A 26 -49.17 -26.38 -61.95
CA VAL A 26 -49.55 -25.36 -60.96
C VAL A 26 -49.73 -26.00 -59.59
N ASP A 27 -50.42 -27.13 -59.47
CA ASP A 27 -50.60 -27.86 -58.20
C ASP A 27 -49.27 -28.28 -57.59
N LYS A 28 -48.35 -28.85 -58.39
CA LYS A 28 -47.01 -29.23 -57.91
C LYS A 28 -46.19 -28.04 -57.43
N ILE A 29 -46.33 -26.88 -58.08
CA ILE A 29 -45.65 -25.65 -57.67
C ILE A 29 -46.26 -25.15 -56.36
N PHE A 30 -47.58 -25.13 -56.28
CA PHE A 30 -48.33 -24.70 -55.09
C PHE A 30 -47.98 -25.57 -53.89
N ASP A 31 -47.99 -26.89 -54.02
CA ASP A 31 -47.59 -27.85 -52.97
C ASP A 31 -46.16 -27.61 -52.49
N LYS A 32 -45.21 -27.43 -53.41
CA LYS A 32 -43.81 -27.11 -53.05
C LYS A 32 -43.71 -25.77 -52.31
N LEU A 33 -44.52 -24.78 -52.70
CA LEU A 33 -44.56 -23.47 -52.06
C LEU A 33 -45.12 -23.59 -50.64
N VAL A 34 -46.22 -24.31 -50.46
CA VAL A 34 -46.84 -24.60 -49.16
C VAL A 34 -45.84 -25.31 -48.24
N LEU A 35 -45.18 -26.37 -48.71
CA LEU A 35 -44.16 -27.09 -47.93
C LEU A 35 -43.00 -26.18 -47.47
N LYS A 36 -42.52 -25.28 -48.35
CA LYS A 36 -41.50 -24.28 -48.00
C LYS A 36 -42.01 -23.23 -47.00
N PHE A 37 -43.28 -22.85 -47.11
CA PHE A 37 -43.91 -21.92 -46.17
C PHE A 37 -44.02 -22.56 -44.78
N GLU A 38 -44.44 -23.82 -44.71
CA GLU A 38 -44.52 -24.59 -43.47
C GLU A 38 -43.15 -24.82 -42.84
N SER A 39 -42.10 -25.12 -43.63
CA SER A 39 -40.74 -25.21 -43.11
C SER A 39 -40.26 -23.88 -42.54
N SER A 40 -40.48 -22.78 -43.27
CA SER A 40 -40.11 -21.43 -42.80
C SER A 40 -40.85 -21.06 -41.51
N GLY A 41 -42.15 -21.37 -41.41
CA GLY A 41 -42.94 -21.16 -40.20
C GLY A 41 -42.39 -21.92 -38.98
N ARG A 42 -41.94 -23.17 -39.17
CA ARG A 42 -41.29 -23.95 -38.12
C ARG A 42 -39.97 -23.33 -37.66
N ASP A 43 -39.15 -22.83 -38.58
CA ASP A 43 -37.87 -22.21 -38.21
C ASP A 43 -38.07 -20.86 -37.51
N ILE A 44 -39.08 -20.07 -37.91
CA ILE A 44 -39.49 -18.85 -37.19
C ILE A 44 -39.87 -19.17 -35.73
N LEU A 45 -40.60 -20.27 -35.49
CA LEU A 45 -40.95 -20.69 -34.13
C LEU A 45 -39.72 -21.09 -33.30
N LYS A 46 -38.73 -21.76 -33.89
CA LYS A 46 -37.47 -22.09 -33.21
C LYS A 46 -36.65 -20.84 -32.87
N VAL A 47 -36.58 -19.89 -33.79
CA VAL A 47 -35.87 -18.62 -33.55
C VAL A 47 -36.55 -17.84 -32.45
N LYS A 48 -37.89 -17.82 -32.42
CA LYS A 48 -38.65 -17.18 -31.35
C LYS A 48 -38.32 -17.77 -29.97
N SER A 49 -38.33 -19.10 -29.84
CA SER A 49 -38.01 -19.73 -28.54
C SER A 49 -36.56 -19.48 -28.10
N GLN A 50 -35.62 -19.39 -29.03
CA GLN A 50 -34.24 -18.98 -28.74
C GLN A 50 -34.15 -17.52 -28.29
N ILE A 51 -34.92 -16.62 -28.92
CA ILE A 51 -35.01 -15.20 -28.51
C ILE A 51 -35.57 -15.08 -27.08
N ASP A 52 -36.66 -15.80 -26.76
CA ASP A 52 -37.25 -15.78 -25.42
C ASP A 52 -36.27 -16.28 -24.34
N SER A 53 -35.50 -17.33 -24.66
CA SER A 53 -34.42 -17.83 -23.80
C SER A 53 -33.27 -16.83 -23.65
N PHE A 54 -32.92 -16.12 -24.72
CA PHE A 54 -31.87 -15.11 -24.70
C PHE A 54 -32.29 -13.90 -23.89
N GLU A 55 -33.53 -13.42 -24.04
CA GLU A 55 -34.11 -12.34 -23.24
C GLU A 55 -34.04 -12.66 -21.74
N SER A 56 -34.45 -13.88 -21.37
CA SER A 56 -34.36 -14.35 -19.98
C SER A 56 -32.92 -14.35 -19.45
N SER A 57 -31.95 -14.74 -20.28
CA SER A 57 -30.53 -14.73 -19.93
C SER A 57 -29.98 -13.31 -19.77
N VAL A 58 -30.37 -12.38 -20.63
CA VAL A 58 -29.98 -10.97 -20.57
C VAL A 58 -30.52 -10.31 -19.29
N VAL A 59 -31.77 -10.59 -18.91
CA VAL A 59 -32.34 -10.10 -17.65
C VAL A 59 -31.54 -10.61 -16.45
N SER A 60 -31.25 -11.91 -16.41
CA SER A 60 -30.45 -12.52 -15.33
C SER A 60 -29.03 -11.93 -15.24
N LEU A 61 -28.35 -11.76 -16.38
CA LEU A 61 -27.02 -11.15 -16.42
C LEU A 61 -27.05 -9.68 -15.96
N THR A 62 -28.07 -8.93 -16.34
CA THR A 62 -28.22 -7.53 -15.93
C THR A 62 -28.39 -7.43 -14.42
N GLN A 63 -29.19 -8.32 -13.82
CA GLN A 63 -29.34 -8.41 -12.38
C GLN A 63 -28.00 -8.73 -11.68
N HIS A 64 -27.27 -9.72 -12.17
CA HIS A 64 -25.97 -10.09 -11.59
C HIS A 64 -24.93 -8.98 -11.71
N VAL A 65 -24.94 -8.20 -12.79
CA VAL A 65 -24.05 -7.03 -12.94
C VAL A 65 -24.37 -5.97 -11.89
N GLU A 66 -25.64 -5.71 -11.60
CA GLU A 66 -26.02 -4.77 -10.55
C GLU A 66 -25.66 -5.29 -9.15
N GLU A 67 -25.85 -6.58 -8.87
CA GLU A 67 -25.40 -7.22 -7.63
C GLU A 67 -23.88 -7.06 -7.44
N LEU A 68 -23.09 -7.38 -8.46
CA LEU A 68 -21.62 -7.23 -8.44
C LEU A 68 -21.18 -5.77 -8.29
N ARG A 69 -21.90 -4.81 -8.88
CA ARG A 69 -21.61 -3.38 -8.70
C ARG A 69 -21.84 -2.95 -7.26
N ASN A 70 -22.93 -3.40 -6.66
CA ASN A 70 -23.26 -3.11 -5.27
C ASN A 70 -22.20 -3.71 -4.32
N GLU A 71 -21.83 -4.99 -4.51
CA GLU A 71 -20.79 -5.63 -3.72
C GLU A 71 -19.44 -4.92 -3.85
N ASN A 72 -19.03 -4.56 -5.08
CA ASN A 72 -17.78 -3.81 -5.27
C ASN A 72 -17.80 -2.46 -4.57
N SER A 73 -18.94 -1.76 -4.56
CA SER A 73 -19.09 -0.49 -3.85
C SER A 73 -18.92 -0.68 -2.34
N LEU A 74 -19.57 -1.70 -1.75
CA LEU A 74 -19.45 -2.03 -0.33
C LEU A 74 -18.01 -2.44 0.03
N LEU A 75 -17.39 -3.31 -0.77
CA LEU A 75 -16.00 -3.73 -0.57
C LEU A 75 -15.02 -2.56 -0.67
N ALA A 76 -15.28 -1.59 -1.54
CA ALA A 76 -14.45 -0.38 -1.63
C ALA A 76 -14.57 0.49 -0.37
N ALA A 77 -15.80 0.65 0.15
CA ALA A 77 -16.04 1.38 1.39
C ALA A 77 -15.36 0.69 2.60
N ASP A 78 -15.53 -0.62 2.74
CA ASP A 78 -14.90 -1.41 3.80
C ASP A 78 -13.37 -1.33 3.74
N ASN A 79 -12.80 -1.43 2.54
CA ASN A 79 -11.36 -1.27 2.34
C ASN A 79 -10.85 0.11 2.79
N GLN A 80 -11.62 1.17 2.57
CA GLN A 80 -11.25 2.51 3.03
C GLN A 80 -11.28 2.60 4.57
N VAL A 81 -12.30 2.04 5.21
CA VAL A 81 -12.40 1.95 6.68
C VAL A 81 -11.24 1.15 7.26
N LEU A 82 -10.93 -0.02 6.68
CA LEU A 82 -9.84 -0.88 7.11
C LEU A 82 -8.47 -0.21 6.97
N LYS A 83 -8.21 0.49 5.85
CA LYS A 83 -6.98 1.27 5.66
C LYS A 83 -6.82 2.35 6.73
N SER A 84 -7.92 3.04 7.05
CA SER A 84 -7.93 4.11 8.05
C SER A 84 -7.65 3.55 9.45
N ARG A 85 -8.31 2.45 9.82
CA ARG A 85 -8.10 1.76 11.10
C ARG A 85 -6.70 1.16 11.21
N LYS A 86 -6.16 0.61 10.12
CA LYS A 86 -4.77 0.11 10.08
C LYS A 86 -3.77 1.22 10.36
N SER A 87 -3.96 2.40 9.74
CA SER A 87 -3.11 3.58 9.99
C SER A 87 -3.18 4.04 11.45
N GLU A 88 -4.39 4.12 12.00
CA GLU A 88 -4.60 4.49 13.41
C GLU A 88 -3.91 3.51 14.38
N LEU A 89 -4.07 2.21 14.15
CA LEU A 89 -3.44 1.17 14.97
C LEU A 89 -1.92 1.22 14.87
N ALA A 90 -1.37 1.40 13.67
CA ALA A 90 0.07 1.56 13.48
C ALA A 90 0.62 2.75 14.27
N SER A 91 -0.08 3.90 14.23
CA SER A 91 0.28 5.09 15.02
C SER A 91 0.22 4.83 16.53
N LYS A 92 -0.83 4.15 17.02
CA LYS A 92 -0.94 3.77 18.44
C LYS A 92 0.20 2.85 18.88
N ILE A 93 0.52 1.83 18.07
CA ILE A 93 1.63 0.91 18.34
C ILE A 93 2.94 1.67 18.40
N GLY A 94 3.25 2.51 17.40
CA GLY A 94 4.47 3.33 17.39
C GLY A 94 4.57 4.25 18.62
N GLY A 95 3.44 4.82 19.05
CA GLY A 95 3.35 5.61 20.28
C GLY A 95 3.68 4.80 21.54
N LEU A 96 3.14 3.58 21.67
CA LEU A 96 3.42 2.68 22.79
C LEU A 96 4.87 2.20 22.81
N GLU A 97 5.41 1.84 21.65
CA GLU A 97 6.82 1.46 21.52
C GLU A 97 7.74 2.60 21.93
N GLN A 98 7.46 3.83 21.48
CA GLN A 98 8.25 4.98 21.88
C GLN A 98 8.08 5.30 23.38
N TYR A 99 6.86 5.16 23.91
CA TYR A 99 6.56 5.35 25.33
C TYR A 99 7.35 4.38 26.22
N SER A 100 7.49 3.11 25.80
CA SER A 100 8.26 2.09 26.54
C SER A 100 9.75 2.45 26.68
N ARG A 101 10.26 3.35 25.81
CA ARG A 101 11.64 3.83 25.78
C ARG A 101 11.84 5.16 26.51
N MET A 102 10.78 5.75 27.09
CA MET A 102 10.82 7.08 27.71
C MET A 102 11.86 7.23 28.81
N ASN A 103 12.12 6.14 29.55
CA ASN A 103 13.10 6.08 30.62
C ASN A 103 14.48 5.65 30.13
N ASN A 104 14.71 5.53 28.82
CA ASN A 104 15.96 5.03 28.27
C ASN A 104 16.77 6.15 27.62
N VAL A 105 18.09 5.97 27.62
CA VAL A 105 19.04 6.72 26.78
C VAL A 105 19.88 5.76 25.96
N GLU A 106 20.36 6.24 24.83
CA GLU A 106 21.29 5.54 23.94
C GLU A 106 22.62 6.30 23.90
N VAL A 107 23.70 5.62 24.27
CA VAL A 107 25.06 6.15 24.24
C VAL A 107 25.80 5.57 23.04
N LYS A 108 26.37 6.46 22.23
CA LYS A 108 27.09 6.14 20.99
C LYS A 108 28.52 6.64 21.05
N GLY A 109 29.44 5.88 20.45
CA GLY A 109 30.85 6.28 20.34
C GLY A 109 31.72 5.87 21.52
N VAL A 110 31.22 5.04 22.43
CA VAL A 110 32.03 4.38 23.46
C VAL A 110 32.51 3.03 22.91
N PRO A 111 33.82 2.78 22.78
CA PRO A 111 34.37 1.49 22.35
C PRO A 111 33.93 0.36 23.28
N CYS A 112 33.81 -0.87 22.74
CA CYS A 112 33.55 -2.06 23.55
C CYS A 112 34.87 -2.54 24.18
N THR A 113 34.91 -2.72 25.50
CA THR A 113 36.08 -3.27 26.20
C THR A 113 35.74 -4.59 26.90
N GLN A 114 36.73 -5.49 26.97
CA GLN A 114 36.53 -6.79 27.60
C GLN A 114 36.33 -6.64 29.11
N GLY A 115 35.26 -7.25 29.64
CA GLY A 115 34.93 -7.15 31.06
C GLY A 115 34.36 -5.81 31.49
N GLU A 116 33.86 -5.00 30.53
CA GLU A 116 33.24 -3.72 30.85
C GLU A 116 31.95 -3.86 31.66
N ASP A 117 31.71 -2.88 32.54
CA ASP A 117 30.42 -2.68 33.17
C ASP A 117 29.75 -1.42 32.61
N CYS A 118 28.69 -1.62 31.84
CA CYS A 118 27.90 -0.53 31.26
C CYS A 118 27.29 0.39 32.32
N VAL A 119 26.97 -0.10 33.52
CA VAL A 119 26.43 0.73 34.61
C VAL A 119 27.51 1.71 35.09
N THR A 120 28.70 1.20 35.39
CA THR A 120 29.86 2.00 35.77
C THR A 120 30.20 3.07 34.73
N ILE A 121 30.21 2.71 33.43
CA ILE A 121 30.47 3.68 32.34
C ILE A 121 29.47 4.85 32.36
N ILE A 122 28.19 4.58 32.57
CA ILE A 122 27.18 5.65 32.64
C ILE A 122 27.35 6.49 33.91
N GLN A 123 27.72 5.87 35.03
CA GLN A 123 27.96 6.57 36.30
C GLN A 123 29.21 7.47 36.27
N MET A 124 30.23 7.11 35.46
CA MET A 124 31.39 7.97 35.20
C MET A 124 31.00 9.28 34.50
N VAL A 125 29.93 9.29 33.70
CA VAL A 125 29.41 10.53 33.09
C VAL A 125 28.80 11.44 34.14
N THR A 126 27.92 10.88 34.98
CA THR A 126 27.38 11.57 36.15
C THR A 126 26.80 10.51 37.10
N PRO A 127 27.01 10.65 38.42
CA PRO A 127 26.48 9.71 39.39
C PRO A 127 24.96 9.60 39.28
N VAL A 128 24.47 8.40 38.96
CA VAL A 128 23.05 8.11 38.82
C VAL A 128 22.77 6.64 39.10
N ASP A 129 21.58 6.40 39.61
CA ASP A 129 21.05 5.08 39.87
C ASP A 129 20.18 4.60 38.69
N LEU A 130 20.52 3.43 38.15
CA LEU A 130 19.98 2.87 36.91
C LEU A 130 19.26 1.55 37.18
N ASP A 131 18.22 1.28 36.42
CA ASP A 131 17.55 -0.01 36.42
C ASP A 131 18.42 -1.06 35.73
N VAL A 132 18.89 -0.74 34.52
CA VAL A 132 19.78 -1.61 33.75
C VAL A 132 20.59 -0.81 32.73
N ALA A 133 21.83 -1.23 32.48
CA ALA A 133 22.63 -0.75 31.34
C ALA A 133 23.31 -1.93 30.65
N HIS A 134 23.27 -1.97 29.32
CA HIS A 134 23.87 -3.05 28.52
C HIS A 134 24.17 -2.60 27.10
N ARG A 135 25.06 -3.31 26.40
CA ARG A 135 25.29 -3.13 24.97
C ARG A 135 24.11 -3.66 24.16
N VAL A 136 23.73 -2.92 23.12
CA VAL A 136 22.76 -3.37 22.13
C VAL A 136 23.47 -4.26 21.13
N PRO A 137 23.06 -5.53 20.96
CA PRO A 137 23.68 -6.43 19.99
C PRO A 137 23.54 -5.87 18.57
N THR A 138 24.66 -5.68 17.89
CA THR A 138 24.68 -5.31 16.47
C THR A 138 25.76 -6.10 15.75
N LYS A 139 25.66 -6.19 14.42
CA LYS A 139 26.70 -6.79 13.57
C LYS A 139 28.00 -5.97 13.55
N ASN A 140 27.96 -4.72 14.02
CA ASN A 140 29.10 -3.83 14.07
C ASN A 140 29.83 -3.97 15.40
N GLU A 141 31.15 -3.77 15.38
CA GLU A 141 31.99 -3.80 16.59
C GLU A 141 31.66 -2.66 17.57
N ASN A 142 31.18 -1.53 17.04
CA ASN A 142 30.78 -0.37 17.84
C ASN A 142 29.32 -0.47 18.31
N GLN A 143 29.09 -1.36 19.27
CA GLN A 143 27.78 -1.54 19.90
C GLN A 143 27.44 -0.35 20.81
N ASN A 144 26.23 0.20 20.69
CA ASN A 144 25.77 1.30 21.55
C ASN A 144 25.42 0.78 22.95
N ILE A 145 25.62 1.60 23.98
CA ILE A 145 25.11 1.30 25.32
C ILE A 145 23.67 1.81 25.41
N LEU A 146 22.77 0.95 25.88
CA LEU A 146 21.42 1.32 26.25
C LEU A 146 21.32 1.30 27.78
N ALA A 147 20.93 2.44 28.37
CA ALA A 147 20.72 2.56 29.80
C ALA A 147 19.28 2.97 30.11
N ARG A 148 18.64 2.27 31.04
CA ARG A 148 17.29 2.54 31.54
C ARG A 148 17.37 3.07 32.96
N PHE A 149 16.62 4.14 33.20
CA PHE A 149 16.51 4.79 34.49
C PHE A 149 15.23 4.33 35.21
N PHE A 150 15.24 4.32 36.55
CA PHE A 150 14.05 4.00 37.34
C PHE A 150 12.90 5.00 37.15
N SER A 151 13.21 6.26 36.82
CA SER A 151 12.18 7.29 36.62
C SER A 151 12.56 8.29 35.53
N ARG A 152 11.53 8.91 34.94
CA ARG A 152 11.67 10.00 33.97
C ARG A 152 12.43 11.18 34.55
N THR A 153 12.22 11.47 35.84
CA THR A 153 12.89 12.57 36.54
C THR A 153 14.39 12.32 36.65
N LYS A 154 14.81 11.10 37.05
CA LYS A 154 16.24 10.73 37.09
C LYS A 154 16.89 10.85 35.71
N LYS A 155 16.23 10.34 34.66
CA LYS A 155 16.68 10.49 33.28
C LYS A 155 16.78 11.97 32.86
N ALA A 156 15.77 12.78 33.17
CA ALA A 156 15.73 14.19 32.79
C ALA A 156 16.86 14.99 33.47
N ASP A 157 17.10 14.75 34.76
CA ASP A 157 18.23 15.33 35.49
C ASP A 157 19.57 14.92 34.85
N PHE A 158 19.78 13.62 34.62
CA PHE A 158 20.95 13.09 33.92
C PHE A 158 21.17 13.78 32.56
N MET A 159 20.15 13.83 31.71
CA MET A 159 20.22 14.48 30.38
C MET A 159 20.46 16.00 30.46
N SER A 160 20.04 16.65 31.55
CA SER A 160 20.30 18.08 31.75
C SER A 160 21.78 18.35 32.05
N LYS A 161 22.43 17.47 32.82
CA LYS A 161 23.86 17.51 33.13
C LYS A 161 24.69 17.17 31.90
N VAL A 162 24.33 16.11 31.20
CA VAL A 162 24.97 15.69 29.95
C VAL A 162 24.95 16.79 28.89
N ARG A 163 23.83 17.49 28.69
CA ARG A 163 23.75 18.58 27.70
C ARG A 163 24.66 19.77 28.00
N LYS A 164 25.09 19.94 29.25
CA LYS A 164 26.05 20.98 29.68
C LYS A 164 27.49 20.47 29.67
N ALA A 165 27.67 19.15 29.68
CA ALA A 165 28.98 18.52 29.69
C ALA A 165 29.53 18.35 28.28
N CYS A 166 30.83 18.56 28.14
CA CYS A 166 31.59 18.16 26.96
C CYS A 166 32.05 16.71 27.17
N LEU A 167 31.48 15.76 26.43
CA LEU A 167 31.62 14.31 26.64
C LEU A 167 32.74 13.73 25.75
N THR A 168 33.93 13.53 26.33
CA THR A 168 35.07 12.87 25.68
C THR A 168 35.38 11.56 26.38
N LEU A 169 35.92 10.56 25.66
CA LEU A 169 36.30 9.28 26.29
C LEU A 169 37.35 9.46 27.39
N PHE A 170 38.20 10.48 27.30
CA PHE A 170 39.17 10.82 28.33
C PHE A 170 38.52 11.17 29.68
N LYS A 171 37.41 11.91 29.66
CA LYS A 171 36.72 12.34 30.89
C LYS A 171 36.02 11.22 31.66
N ILE A 172 35.85 10.08 31.02
CA ILE A 172 35.30 8.87 31.65
C ILE A 172 36.37 7.79 31.79
N ASP A 173 37.65 8.17 31.74
CA ASP A 173 38.81 7.29 31.91
C ASP A 173 38.90 6.10 30.93
N ILE A 174 38.27 6.22 29.76
CA ILE A 174 38.33 5.23 28.67
C ILE A 174 39.34 5.65 27.59
N GLY A 175 39.62 6.94 27.48
CA GLY A 175 40.54 7.52 26.48
C GLY A 175 41.96 7.71 27.00
N ALA A 176 42.96 7.60 26.11
CA ALA A 176 44.37 7.71 26.48
C ALA A 176 44.89 9.15 26.58
N SER A 177 44.20 10.11 25.96
CA SER A 177 44.63 11.52 25.92
C SER A 177 43.45 12.49 25.88
N GLU A 178 43.68 13.77 26.18
CA GLU A 178 42.66 14.82 26.09
C GLU A 178 42.05 14.96 24.69
N ASP A 179 42.78 14.56 23.64
CA ASP A 179 42.33 14.51 22.24
C ASP A 179 41.44 13.30 21.92
N SER A 180 41.05 12.52 22.92
CA SER A 180 40.18 11.36 22.73
C SER A 180 38.84 11.73 22.12
N PRO A 181 38.25 10.86 21.27
CA PRO A 181 37.04 11.18 20.54
C PRO A 181 35.86 11.48 21.48
N PHE A 182 34.91 12.26 20.95
CA PHE A 182 33.64 12.53 21.61
C PHE A 182 32.71 11.33 21.54
N PHE A 183 31.89 11.17 22.57
CA PHE A 183 30.75 10.26 22.56
C PHE A 183 29.45 11.04 22.78
N PHE A 184 28.33 10.44 22.39
CA PHE A 184 27.03 11.12 22.39
C PHE A 184 26.02 10.32 23.20
N VAL A 185 25.28 11.02 24.05
CA VAL A 185 24.11 10.44 24.74
C VAL A 185 22.84 11.07 24.18
N ASN A 186 21.93 10.24 23.72
CA ASN A 186 20.68 10.66 23.08
C ASN A 186 19.47 10.00 23.74
N ASP A 187 18.29 10.57 23.50
CA ASP A 187 17.04 9.86 23.75
C ASP A 187 16.98 8.55 22.95
N HIS A 188 16.44 7.49 23.55
CA HIS A 188 16.27 6.22 22.86
C HIS A 188 15.02 6.22 21.96
N LEU A 189 15.19 6.67 20.72
CA LEU A 189 14.13 6.68 19.71
C LEU A 189 13.89 5.28 19.11
N THR A 190 12.64 5.02 18.66
CA THR A 190 12.31 3.86 17.82
C THR A 190 13.02 3.94 16.46
N ALA A 191 13.11 2.83 15.74
CA ALA A 191 13.73 2.82 14.41
C ALA A 191 13.03 3.79 13.44
N GLU A 192 11.69 3.82 13.48
CA GLU A 192 10.87 4.76 12.71
C GLU A 192 11.18 6.22 13.08
N ASN A 193 11.19 6.55 14.37
CA ASN A 193 11.52 7.91 14.80
C ASN A 193 12.98 8.30 14.52
N LYS A 194 13.93 7.35 14.55
CA LYS A 194 15.31 7.60 14.09
C LYS A 194 15.35 7.92 12.60
N ALA A 195 14.57 7.21 11.77
CA ALA A 195 14.46 7.48 10.35
C ALA A 195 13.82 8.86 10.09
N LEU A 196 12.73 9.17 10.79
CA LEU A 196 12.08 10.48 10.74
C LEU A 196 13.05 11.60 11.15
N PHE A 197 13.76 11.44 12.27
CA PHE A 197 14.77 12.39 12.73
C PHE A 197 15.87 12.62 11.70
N SER A 198 16.33 11.56 11.03
CA SER A 198 17.33 11.64 9.96
C SER A 198 16.82 12.43 8.75
N LYS A 199 15.57 12.19 8.31
CA LYS A 199 14.92 12.97 7.24
C LYS A 199 14.81 14.45 7.62
N VAL A 200 14.35 14.73 8.84
CA VAL A 200 14.25 16.09 9.38
C VAL A 200 15.62 16.78 9.43
N LEU A 201 16.65 16.06 9.86
CA LEU A 201 18.01 16.59 9.95
C LEU A 201 18.57 16.97 8.57
N SER A 202 18.30 16.14 7.54
CA SER A 202 18.65 16.46 6.15
C SER A 202 17.94 17.71 5.66
N LEU A 203 16.63 17.84 5.92
CA LEU A 203 15.86 19.04 5.57
C LEU A 203 16.36 20.30 6.30
N LYS A 204 16.72 20.17 7.59
CA LYS A 204 17.31 21.26 8.38
C LYS A 204 18.58 21.78 7.71
N LYS A 205 19.47 20.88 7.26
CA LYS A 205 20.71 21.24 6.56
C LYS A 205 20.43 21.96 5.24
N GLN A 206 19.54 21.40 4.41
CA GLN A 206 19.17 22.00 3.12
C GLN A 206 18.58 23.41 3.27
N LYS A 207 17.72 23.61 4.28
CA LYS A 207 17.02 24.89 4.51
C LYS A 207 17.73 25.85 5.46
N LYS A 208 18.96 25.53 5.87
CA LYS A 208 19.77 26.34 6.82
C LYS A 208 19.01 26.72 8.11
N ARG A 209 18.18 25.81 8.63
CA ARG A 209 17.42 26.02 9.87
C ARG A 209 18.28 25.71 11.09
N LYS A 210 18.05 26.41 12.20
CA LYS A 210 18.91 26.30 13.40
C LYS A 210 18.38 25.32 14.46
N PHE A 211 17.07 25.19 14.62
CA PHE A 211 16.50 24.57 15.82
C PHE A 211 15.81 23.23 15.54
N LEU A 212 16.47 22.15 15.95
CA LEU A 212 15.97 20.76 15.95
C LEU A 212 16.64 20.04 17.11
N TRP A 213 15.85 19.38 17.95
CA TRP A 213 16.35 18.59 19.07
C TRP A 213 15.38 17.46 19.41
N THR A 214 15.83 16.52 20.23
CA THR A 214 14.95 15.55 20.88
C THR A 214 14.79 15.95 22.34
N ASP A 215 13.60 15.73 22.87
CA ASP A 215 13.33 15.89 24.29
C ASP A 215 12.23 14.92 24.69
N ASN A 216 12.48 14.13 25.73
CA ASN A 216 11.56 13.08 26.19
C ASN A 216 11.14 12.16 25.04
N CYS A 217 12.12 11.70 24.26
CA CYS A 217 11.90 10.83 23.10
C CYS A 217 10.96 11.39 22.02
N MET A 218 10.70 12.70 22.03
CA MET A 218 9.91 13.39 21.02
C MET A 218 10.82 14.30 20.21
N ILE A 219 10.66 14.26 18.89
CA ILE A 219 11.39 15.13 17.98
C ILE A 219 10.69 16.49 17.97
N LYS A 220 11.44 17.56 18.22
CA LYS A 220 10.94 18.93 18.29
C LYS A 220 11.74 19.83 17.37
N ALA A 221 11.05 20.72 16.67
CA ALA A 221 11.68 21.77 15.87
C ALA A 221 10.98 23.11 16.09
N ARG A 222 11.68 24.19 15.78
CA ARG A 222 11.10 25.54 15.68
C ARG A 222 11.76 26.31 14.54
N LYS A 223 11.04 27.23 13.90
CA LYS A 223 11.54 27.96 12.72
C LYS A 223 12.54 29.05 13.10
N THR A 224 12.22 29.81 14.13
CA THR A 224 12.98 30.94 14.68
C THR A 224 13.07 30.82 16.20
N THR A 225 13.79 31.73 16.85
CA THR A 225 13.89 31.75 18.33
C THR A 225 12.52 31.98 18.98
N ASP A 226 11.69 32.83 18.37
CA ASP A 226 10.39 33.27 18.91
C ASP A 226 9.20 32.42 18.42
N SER A 227 9.41 31.56 17.42
CA SER A 227 8.35 30.67 16.95
C SER A 227 8.03 29.56 17.95
N THR A 228 6.78 29.13 17.96
CA THR A 228 6.31 28.01 18.78
C THR A 228 7.06 26.72 18.45
N VAL A 229 7.28 25.91 19.49
CA VAL A 229 7.90 24.58 19.33
C VAL A 229 6.88 23.63 18.73
N CYS A 230 7.26 22.99 17.64
CA CYS A 230 6.44 22.05 16.92
C CYS A 230 6.95 20.61 17.14
N PRO A 231 6.12 19.70 17.67
CA PRO A 231 6.45 18.27 17.72
C PRO A 231 6.33 17.66 16.32
N ILE A 232 7.32 16.86 15.94
CA ILE A 232 7.34 16.16 14.65
C ILE A 232 7.06 14.69 14.95
N THR A 233 5.84 14.27 14.62
CA THR A 233 5.34 12.91 14.89
C THR A 233 5.23 12.06 13.64
N ASN A 234 5.11 12.71 12.47
CA ASN A 234 5.00 12.04 11.18
C ASN A 234 5.56 12.91 10.06
N GLU A 235 5.55 12.38 8.83
CA GLU A 235 6.07 13.08 7.66
C GLU A 235 5.24 14.31 7.25
N SER A 236 3.94 14.35 7.55
CA SER A 236 3.10 15.53 7.28
C SER A 236 3.59 16.76 8.05
N ASN A 237 4.17 16.56 9.25
CA ASN A 237 4.79 17.63 10.03
C ASN A 237 6.08 18.18 9.40
N LEU A 238 6.70 17.52 8.42
CA LEU A 238 7.91 18.03 7.76
C LEU A 238 7.66 19.36 7.04
N SER A 239 6.43 19.58 6.58
CA SER A 239 5.99 20.85 6.02
C SER A 239 6.13 22.02 7.01
N GLN A 240 6.01 21.76 8.30
CA GLN A 240 6.11 22.77 9.36
C GLN A 240 7.57 23.19 9.63
N ILE A 241 8.53 22.49 9.04
CA ILE A 241 9.96 22.80 9.06
C ILE A 241 10.37 23.63 7.82
N VAL A 242 9.51 23.65 6.78
CA VAL A 242 9.65 24.54 5.60
C VAL A 242 9.58 25.99 6.06
#